data_AF-A0A1Q4BF86-F1
#
_entry.id   AF-A0A1Q4BF86-F1
#
_cell.length_a   1.000
_cell.length_b   1.000
_cell.length_c   1.000
_cell.angle_alpha   90.00
_cell.angle_beta   90.00
_cell.angle_gamma   90.00
#
_symmetry.space_group_name_H-M   'P 1'
#
loop_
_entity.id
_entity.type
_entity.pdbx_description
1 polymer ?
#
loop_
_entity_poly.entity_id
_entity_poly.type
_entity_poly.pdbx_seq_one_letter_code
_entity_poly.pdbx_strand_id
1 'polypeptide(L)'
;MKSVIAGIAFAALGASVAQAQNCVENFTNSGGPAPFITTYDVFPGVSTAKAIDNLARAAQVQDGWLNIRVDRRLGLITAQNDGARSGRTQEVKIAVRKQGKGTRVDISYAFQPGQLPAGNFRGDVCRIIGNADR
;
A
#
# COMPACT_ATOMS: atom_id res chain seq x y z
N MET A 1 48.24 31.77 -11.21
CA MET A 1 47.87 30.77 -10.20
C MET A 1 47.32 31.47 -8.96
N LYS A 2 46.02 31.37 -8.67
CA LYS A 2 45.45 31.14 -7.33
C LYS A 2 43.92 31.10 -7.42
N SER A 3 43.38 30.07 -6.78
CA SER A 3 42.13 29.39 -7.12
C SER A 3 40.87 30.13 -6.66
N VAL A 4 39.80 30.03 -7.46
CA VAL A 4 38.44 30.32 -7.03
C VAL A 4 37.90 29.04 -6.37
N ILE A 5 37.59 29.10 -5.07
CA ILE A 5 36.96 27.99 -4.33
C ILE A 5 35.45 28.12 -4.55
N ALA A 6 34.89 27.28 -5.42
CA ALA A 6 33.46 27.09 -5.56
C ALA A 6 32.99 26.11 -4.48
N GLY A 7 32.25 26.60 -3.49
CA GLY A 7 31.59 25.77 -2.48
C GLY A 7 30.42 25.01 -3.11
N ILE A 8 30.50 23.68 -3.15
CA ILE A 8 29.39 22.82 -3.53
C ILE A 8 28.53 22.60 -2.28
N ALA A 9 27.35 23.23 -2.25
CA ALA A 9 26.32 22.93 -1.27
C ALA A 9 25.71 21.56 -1.60
N PHE A 10 25.96 20.56 -0.75
CA PHE A 10 25.23 19.29 -0.77
C PHE A 10 23.80 19.52 -0.30
N ALA A 11 22.88 19.73 -1.24
CA ALA A 11 21.46 19.60 -0.96
C ALA A 11 21.13 18.11 -0.76
N ALA A 12 21.05 17.67 0.49
CA ALA A 12 20.48 16.38 0.82
C ALA A 12 19.00 16.39 0.39
N LEU A 13 18.70 15.80 -0.77
CA LEU A 13 17.37 15.38 -1.16
C LEU A 13 16.93 14.27 -0.21
N GLY A 14 16.45 14.66 0.97
CA GLY A 14 15.68 13.78 1.84
C GLY A 14 14.43 13.39 1.07
N ALA A 15 14.43 12.18 0.50
CA ALA A 15 13.22 11.55 0.04
C ALA A 15 12.32 11.41 1.26
N SER A 16 11.41 12.36 1.46
CA SER A 16 10.31 12.20 2.39
C SER A 16 9.55 10.97 1.92
N VAL A 17 9.78 9.83 2.58
CA VAL A 17 8.83 8.74 2.54
C VAL A 17 7.56 9.32 3.12
N ALA A 18 6.66 9.78 2.25
CA ALA A 18 5.28 10.01 2.62
C ALA A 18 4.77 8.65 3.10
N GLN A 19 4.94 8.39 4.39
CA GLN A 19 4.33 7.24 5.01
C GLN A 19 2.83 7.49 4.93
N ALA A 20 2.08 6.42 4.67
CA ALA A 20 0.64 6.44 4.80
C ALA A 20 0.28 6.89 6.22
N GLN A 21 0.07 8.21 6.41
CA GLN A 21 0.01 8.88 7.72
C GLN A 21 -1.12 8.33 8.58
N ASN A 22 -2.22 7.88 7.96
CA ASN A 22 -3.41 7.43 8.68
C ASN A 22 -3.67 5.93 8.54
N CYS A 23 -2.95 5.24 7.65
CA CYS A 23 -3.19 3.82 7.39
C CYS A 23 -3.13 2.94 8.64
N VAL A 24 -2.19 3.20 9.56
CA VAL A 24 -2.08 2.40 10.79
C VAL A 24 -3.27 2.65 11.71
N GLU A 25 -3.84 3.84 11.73
CA GLU A 25 -4.96 4.21 12.60
C GLU A 25 -6.30 3.72 12.04
N ASN A 26 -6.41 3.62 10.72
CA ASN A 26 -7.64 3.28 10.01
C ASN A 26 -7.99 1.79 9.94
N PHE A 27 -7.20 0.92 10.58
CA PHE A 27 -7.49 -0.51 10.56
C PHE A 27 -8.77 -0.85 11.30
N THR A 28 -9.58 -1.70 10.68
CA THR A 28 -10.74 -2.33 11.30
C THR A 28 -10.67 -3.84 11.14
N ASN A 29 -11.29 -4.56 12.06
CA ASN A 29 -11.43 -6.01 12.03
C ASN A 29 -12.90 -6.38 12.25
N SER A 30 -13.42 -7.27 11.42
CA SER A 30 -14.79 -7.79 11.47
C SER A 30 -14.79 -9.28 11.12
N GLY A 31 -15.96 -9.95 11.09
CA GLY A 31 -16.05 -11.32 10.57
C GLY A 31 -15.78 -12.46 11.57
N GLY A 32 -15.58 -12.14 12.85
CA GLY A 32 -15.49 -13.15 13.93
C GLY A 32 -14.36 -14.16 13.70
N PRO A 33 -14.64 -15.48 13.62
CA PRO A 33 -13.62 -16.51 13.48
C PRO A 33 -12.91 -16.53 12.12
N ALA A 34 -13.42 -15.79 11.12
CA ALA A 34 -12.80 -15.55 9.83
C ALA A 34 -12.58 -14.03 9.65
N PRO A 35 -11.46 -13.48 10.16
CA PRO A 35 -11.24 -12.05 10.16
C PRO A 35 -11.31 -11.42 8.77
N PHE A 36 -12.16 -10.40 8.63
CA PHE A 36 -12.14 -9.49 7.50
C PHE A 36 -11.52 -8.18 7.96
N ILE A 37 -10.27 -7.96 7.55
CA ILE A 37 -9.47 -6.83 7.99
C ILE A 37 -9.37 -5.82 6.86
N THR A 38 -9.64 -4.57 7.19
CA THR A 38 -9.53 -3.47 6.23
C THR A 38 -8.73 -2.32 6.81
N THR A 39 -8.13 -1.53 5.94
CA THR A 39 -7.61 -0.19 6.28
C THR A 39 -7.64 0.68 5.03
N TYR A 40 -7.37 1.98 5.19
CA TYR A 40 -7.27 2.90 4.08
C TYR A 40 -6.33 4.07 4.38
N ASP A 41 -5.91 4.74 3.32
CA ASP A 41 -5.33 6.08 3.41
C ASP A 41 -5.77 6.98 2.25
N VAL A 42 -5.56 8.28 2.41
CA VAL A 42 -5.90 9.31 1.44
C VAL A 42 -4.62 10.02 1.00
N PHE A 43 -4.47 10.16 -0.30
CA PHE A 43 -3.32 10.76 -0.98
C PHE A 43 -3.76 12.03 -1.71
N PRO A 44 -3.62 13.22 -1.10
CA PRO A 44 -3.93 14.49 -1.74
C PRO A 44 -3.04 14.71 -2.98
N GLY A 45 -3.63 15.24 -4.05
CA GLY A 45 -2.88 15.58 -5.28
C GLY A 45 -2.47 14.38 -6.15
N VAL A 46 -2.70 13.15 -5.71
CA VAL A 46 -2.44 11.94 -6.49
C VAL A 46 -3.67 11.57 -7.32
N SER A 47 -3.48 11.35 -8.62
CA SER A 47 -4.55 10.84 -9.50
C SER A 47 -4.77 9.36 -9.29
N THR A 48 -6.01 8.89 -9.50
CA THR A 48 -6.35 7.46 -9.36
C THR A 48 -5.55 6.59 -10.33
N ALA A 49 -5.29 7.08 -11.55
CA ALA A 49 -4.46 6.38 -12.52
C ALA A 49 -3.01 6.18 -12.02
N LYS A 50 -2.38 7.25 -11.49
CA LYS A 50 -1.04 7.18 -10.91
C LYS A 50 -1.00 6.20 -9.74
N ALA A 51 -1.98 6.29 -8.83
CA ALA A 51 -2.06 5.40 -7.67
C ALA A 51 -2.19 3.92 -8.09
N ILE A 52 -3.04 3.60 -9.08
CA ILE A 52 -3.19 2.23 -9.58
C ILE A 52 -1.86 1.72 -10.16
N ASP A 53 -1.17 2.52 -10.97
CA ASP A 53 0.11 2.13 -11.58
C ASP A 53 1.17 1.83 -10.51
N ASN A 54 1.27 2.69 -9.51
CA ASN A 54 2.26 2.54 -8.45
C ASN A 54 1.96 1.35 -7.53
N LEU A 55 0.69 1.17 -7.15
CA LEU A 55 0.28 0.05 -6.30
C LEU A 55 0.43 -1.29 -7.02
N ALA A 56 0.09 -1.35 -8.31
CA ALA A 56 0.28 -2.56 -9.11
C ALA A 56 1.78 -2.93 -9.21
N ARG A 57 2.64 -1.94 -9.46
CA ARG A 57 4.10 -2.14 -9.48
C ARG A 57 4.63 -2.60 -8.12
N ALA A 58 4.18 -1.97 -7.04
CA ALA A 58 4.58 -2.33 -5.68
C ALA A 58 4.18 -3.75 -5.31
N ALA A 59 2.96 -4.18 -5.67
CA ALA A 59 2.52 -5.55 -5.47
C ALA A 59 3.35 -6.55 -6.30
N GLN A 60 3.71 -6.21 -7.54
CA GLN A 60 4.50 -7.08 -8.43
C GLN A 60 5.94 -7.33 -7.94
N VAL A 61 6.56 -6.35 -7.27
CA VAL A 61 7.95 -6.47 -6.79
C VAL A 61 8.04 -6.96 -5.35
N GLN A 62 6.93 -7.03 -4.62
CA GLN A 62 6.92 -7.48 -3.23
C GLN A 62 6.70 -8.99 -3.15
N ASP A 63 7.61 -9.68 -2.48
CA ASP A 63 7.49 -11.12 -2.23
C ASP A 63 6.15 -11.49 -1.55
N GLY A 64 5.60 -12.62 -1.97
CA GLY A 64 4.36 -13.17 -1.40
C GLY A 64 3.07 -12.59 -1.95
N TRP A 65 3.11 -11.71 -2.95
CA TRP A 65 1.93 -11.29 -3.71
C TRP A 65 1.81 -12.09 -5.00
N LEU A 66 0.74 -12.89 -5.10
CA LEU A 66 0.52 -13.83 -6.19
C LEU A 66 -0.76 -13.47 -6.96
N ASN A 67 -0.88 -13.95 -8.19
CA ASN A 67 -2.11 -13.85 -8.99
C ASN A 67 -2.68 -12.41 -9.09
N ILE A 68 -1.79 -11.42 -9.23
CA ILE A 68 -2.14 -10.00 -9.28
C ILE A 68 -2.96 -9.71 -10.54
N ARG A 69 -4.12 -9.07 -10.38
CA ARG A 69 -4.99 -8.61 -11.47
C ARG A 69 -5.32 -7.14 -11.26
N VAL A 70 -5.30 -6.37 -12.33
CA VAL A 70 -5.58 -4.93 -12.31
C VAL A 70 -6.79 -4.64 -13.20
N ASP A 71 -7.88 -4.18 -12.61
CA ASP A 71 -9.03 -3.62 -13.31
C ASP A 71 -9.03 -2.09 -13.17
N ARG A 72 -8.50 -1.41 -14.19
CA ARG A 72 -8.41 0.05 -14.22
C ARG A 72 -9.76 0.74 -14.30
N ARG A 73 -10.78 0.06 -14.86
CA ARG A 73 -12.13 0.62 -15.01
C ARG A 73 -12.83 0.66 -13.66
N LEU A 74 -12.64 -0.38 -12.85
CA LEU A 74 -13.19 -0.44 -11.48
C LEU A 74 -12.28 0.20 -10.43
N GLY A 75 -11.06 0.57 -10.79
CA GLY A 75 -10.05 1.06 -9.85
C GLY A 75 -9.68 -0.02 -8.83
N LEU A 76 -9.56 -1.27 -9.26
CA LEU A 76 -9.41 -2.43 -8.39
C LEU A 76 -8.14 -3.21 -8.73
N ILE A 77 -7.36 -3.54 -7.71
CA ILE A 77 -6.28 -4.51 -7.80
C ILE A 77 -6.65 -5.69 -6.89
N THR A 78 -6.61 -6.90 -7.42
CA THR A 78 -6.80 -8.13 -6.63
C THR A 78 -5.54 -8.97 -6.66
N ALA A 79 -5.27 -9.67 -5.57
CA ALA A 79 -4.12 -10.56 -5.45
C ALA A 79 -4.38 -11.65 -4.40
N GLN A 80 -3.44 -12.58 -4.29
CA GLN A 80 -3.34 -13.54 -3.20
C GLN A 80 -2.10 -13.22 -2.37
N ASN A 81 -2.21 -13.24 -1.04
CA ASN A 81 -1.09 -13.00 -0.13
C ASN A 81 -1.26 -13.81 1.15
N ASP A 82 -0.18 -14.33 1.74
CA ASP A 82 -0.19 -15.02 3.04
C ASP A 82 0.17 -14.07 4.18
N GLY A 83 -0.73 -13.14 4.48
CA GLY A 83 -0.60 -12.22 5.61
C GLY A 83 -0.67 -12.89 7.00
N ALA A 84 -1.08 -14.17 7.07
CA ALA A 84 -1.04 -14.97 8.29
C ALA A 84 0.29 -15.71 8.47
N ARG A 85 1.14 -15.75 7.45
CA ARG A 85 2.39 -16.54 7.41
C ARG A 85 2.15 -18.00 7.77
N SER A 86 1.06 -18.55 7.26
CA SER A 86 0.55 -19.89 7.56
C SER A 86 0.74 -20.88 6.42
N GLY A 87 1.29 -20.45 5.29
CA GLY A 87 1.35 -21.18 4.03
C GLY A 87 0.04 -21.16 3.23
N ARG A 88 -1.03 -20.55 3.76
CA ARG A 88 -2.34 -20.45 3.11
C ARG A 88 -2.62 -19.01 2.71
N THR A 89 -2.66 -18.75 1.40
CA THR A 89 -2.95 -17.41 0.88
C THR A 89 -4.41 -17.04 1.00
N GLN A 90 -4.68 -15.77 1.27
CA GLN A 90 -6.00 -15.16 1.23
C GLN A 90 -6.11 -14.15 0.09
N GLU A 91 -7.35 -13.89 -0.33
CA GLU A 91 -7.64 -12.83 -1.28
C GLU A 91 -7.39 -11.46 -0.64
N VAL A 92 -6.69 -10.61 -1.38
CA VAL A 92 -6.46 -9.21 -1.07
C VAL A 92 -7.11 -8.37 -2.15
N LYS A 93 -7.80 -7.31 -1.74
CA LYS A 93 -8.38 -6.31 -2.66
C LYS A 93 -7.88 -4.94 -2.28
N ILE A 94 -7.37 -4.20 -3.27
CA ILE A 94 -7.00 -2.80 -3.17
C ILE A 94 -7.94 -2.00 -4.08
N ALA A 95 -8.83 -1.22 -3.48
CA ALA A 95 -9.73 -0.32 -4.20
C ALA A 95 -9.17 1.11 -4.19
N VAL A 96 -9.12 1.72 -5.36
CA VAL A 96 -8.53 3.04 -5.61
C VAL A 96 -9.62 3.96 -6.14
N ARG A 97 -9.97 4.99 -5.36
CA ARG A 97 -11.15 5.82 -5.58
C ARG A 97 -10.78 7.30 -5.53
N LYS A 98 -11.43 8.13 -6.34
CA LYS A 98 -11.25 9.59 -6.25
C LYS A 98 -11.84 10.08 -4.92
N GLN A 99 -11.10 10.91 -4.20
CA GLN A 99 -11.58 11.61 -3.00
C GLN A 99 -11.13 13.07 -3.05
N GLY A 100 -12.07 13.99 -3.25
CA GLY A 100 -11.78 15.41 -3.45
C GLY A 100 -10.79 15.64 -4.60
N LYS A 101 -9.67 16.31 -4.29
CA LYS A 101 -8.56 16.56 -5.22
C LYS A 101 -7.47 15.47 -5.21
N GLY A 102 -7.71 14.35 -4.53
CA GLY A 102 -6.76 13.26 -4.40
C GLY A 102 -7.41 11.90 -4.61
N THR A 103 -6.75 10.88 -4.07
CA THR A 103 -7.14 9.48 -4.19
C THR A 103 -7.19 8.83 -2.82
N ARG A 104 -8.23 8.06 -2.56
CA ARG A 104 -8.32 7.14 -1.43
C ARG A 104 -7.98 5.73 -1.88
N VAL A 105 -7.17 5.05 -1.09
CA VAL A 105 -6.79 3.65 -1.30
C VAL A 105 -7.30 2.87 -0.12
N ASP A 106 -8.23 1.96 -0.36
CA ASP A 106 -8.74 1.02 0.63
C ASP A 106 -8.14 -0.36 0.34
N ILE A 107 -7.63 -1.05 1.36
CA ILE A 107 -7.17 -2.45 1.24
C ILE A 107 -8.01 -3.34 2.16
N SER A 108 -8.28 -4.55 1.71
CA SER A 108 -8.97 -5.57 2.49
C SER A 108 -8.34 -6.94 2.34
N TYR A 109 -8.34 -7.69 3.43
CA TYR A 109 -7.90 -9.08 3.53
C TYR A 109 -9.05 -9.93 4.08
N ALA A 110 -9.42 -10.97 3.35
CA ALA A 110 -10.42 -11.94 3.78
C ALA A 110 -9.74 -13.21 4.30
N PHE A 111 -9.41 -13.26 5.58
CA PHE A 111 -8.75 -14.42 6.17
C PHE A 111 -9.70 -15.62 6.24
N GLN A 112 -9.15 -16.82 6.08
CA GLN A 112 -9.90 -18.04 6.27
C GLN A 112 -10.15 -18.28 7.77
N PRO A 113 -11.18 -19.08 8.14
CA PRO A 113 -11.38 -19.49 9.52
C PRO A 113 -10.10 -20.04 10.17
N GLY A 114 -9.79 -19.54 11.37
CA GLY A 114 -8.61 -19.94 12.14
C GLY A 114 -7.28 -19.34 11.67
N GLN A 115 -7.28 -18.41 10.71
CA GLN A 115 -6.11 -17.59 10.40
C GLN A 115 -6.20 -16.24 11.11
N LEU A 116 -5.07 -15.82 11.68
CA LEU A 116 -4.88 -14.47 12.22
C LEU A 116 -3.66 -13.84 11.51
N PRO A 117 -3.64 -12.51 11.33
CA PRO A 117 -2.45 -11.83 10.84
C PRO A 117 -1.23 -12.12 11.72
N ALA A 118 -0.05 -12.23 11.11
CA ALA A 118 1.19 -12.50 11.82
C ALA A 118 2.31 -11.53 11.44
N GLY A 119 3.33 -11.42 12.30
CA GLY A 119 4.47 -10.53 12.11
C GLY A 119 4.05 -9.06 12.11
N ASN A 120 4.74 -8.23 11.30
CA ASN A 120 4.43 -6.80 11.16
C ASN A 120 3.32 -6.53 10.12
N PHE A 121 2.21 -7.27 10.19
CA PHE A 121 1.15 -7.21 9.18
C PHE A 121 0.67 -5.78 8.89
N ARG A 122 0.40 -4.98 9.93
CA ARG A 122 -0.09 -3.60 9.76
C ARG A 122 0.94 -2.72 9.03
N GLY A 123 2.22 -2.82 9.41
CA GLY A 123 3.30 -2.09 8.76
C GLY A 123 3.53 -2.53 7.32
N ASP A 124 3.47 -3.84 7.05
CA ASP A 124 3.61 -4.39 5.70
C ASP A 124 2.48 -3.93 4.76
N VAL A 125 1.25 -3.90 5.26
CA VAL A 125 0.08 -3.39 4.54
C VAL A 125 0.21 -1.88 4.28
N CYS A 126 0.56 -1.09 5.29
CA CYS A 126 0.72 0.35 5.11
C CYS A 126 1.90 0.72 4.22
N ARG A 127 2.94 -0.11 4.18
CA ARG A 127 4.04 0.03 3.22
C ARG A 127 3.55 -0.15 1.78
N ILE A 128 2.68 -1.14 1.51
CA ILE A 128 2.06 -1.29 0.18
C ILE A 128 1.21 -0.07 -0.15
N ILE A 129 0.29 0.33 0.72
CA ILE A 129 -0.58 1.50 0.50
C ILE A 129 0.24 2.77 0.23
N GLY A 130 1.30 3.00 1.02
CA GLY A 130 2.20 4.15 0.87
C GLY A 130 3.04 4.18 -0.40
N ASN A 131 2.89 3.22 -1.33
CA ASN A 131 3.44 3.36 -2.67
C ASN A 131 2.54 4.18 -3.61
N ALA A 132 1.28 4.44 -3.25
CA ALA A 132 0.32 5.09 -4.15
C ALA A 132 0.79 6.44 -4.71
N ASP A 133 1.61 7.19 -3.99
CA ASP A 133 2.08 8.51 -4.37
C ASP A 133 3.50 8.57 -4.97
N ARG A 134 4.21 7.44 -5.01
CA ARG A 134 5.62 7.35 -5.44
C ARG A 134 5.86 7.56 -6.93
#